data_AF-A0A3C0RDW9-F1
#
_entry.id   AF-A0A3C0RDW9-F1
#
_cell.length_a   1.000
_cell.length_b   1.000
_cell.length_c   1.000
_cell.angle_alpha   90.00
_cell.angle_beta   90.00
_cell.angle_gamma   90.00
#
_symmetry.space_group_name_H-M   'P 1'
#
loop_
_entity.id
_entity.type
_entity.pdbx_description
1 polymer ?
#
loop_
_entity_poly.entity_id
_entity_poly.type
_entity_poly.pdbx_seq_one_letter_code
_entity_poly.pdbx_strand_id
1 'polypeptide(L)'
;QSVDFFDAKSFPDMSFKSTKIEKRNDKEYLVHGKLTIKDKTKDVILPMKITGEIEHPMMKGTIILGLVIDTTINRTDFGVGTGSWAATMVVGDEVRIHIPIELNRMK
;
A
#
# COMPACT_ATOMS: atom_id res chain seq x y z
N GLN A 1 15.83 -13.46 1.18
CA GLN A 1 14.61 -14.18 1.65
C GLN A 1 14.45 -15.42 0.76
N SER A 2 13.70 -16.45 1.18
CA SER A 2 13.53 -17.69 0.38
C SER A 2 12.66 -17.48 -0.87
N VAL A 3 12.81 -18.38 -1.84
CA VAL A 3 12.00 -18.44 -3.08
C VAL A 3 10.52 -18.69 -2.81
N ASP A 4 10.21 -19.33 -1.68
CA ASP A 4 8.84 -19.60 -1.26
C ASP A 4 8.06 -18.35 -0.86
N PHE A 5 8.74 -17.23 -0.54
CA PHE A 5 8.12 -15.97 -0.19
C PHE A 5 8.48 -14.90 -1.22
N PHE A 6 9.09 -13.80 -0.79
CA PHE A 6 9.33 -12.62 -1.63
C PHE A 6 10.51 -12.78 -2.58
N ASP A 7 11.44 -13.72 -2.34
CA ASP A 7 12.66 -13.88 -3.14
C ASP A 7 13.36 -12.54 -3.43
N ALA A 8 13.63 -11.73 -2.40
CA ALA A 8 14.10 -10.35 -2.62
C ALA A 8 15.48 -10.25 -3.30
N LYS A 9 16.18 -11.38 -3.50
CA LYS A 9 17.37 -11.42 -4.35
C LYS A 9 17.02 -11.24 -5.83
N SER A 10 15.90 -11.82 -6.27
CA SER A 10 15.38 -11.71 -7.64
C SER A 10 14.41 -10.53 -7.78
N PHE A 11 13.64 -10.22 -6.74
CA PHE A 11 12.62 -9.17 -6.72
C PHE A 11 12.86 -8.20 -5.55
N PRO A 12 13.84 -7.29 -5.66
CA PRO A 12 14.23 -6.43 -4.54
C PRO A 12 13.13 -5.46 -4.09
N ASP A 13 12.22 -5.12 -5.00
CA ASP A 13 11.22 -4.08 -4.80
C ASP A 13 9.79 -4.59 -5.02
N MET A 14 8.85 -4.02 -4.26
CA MET A 14 7.43 -4.03 -4.59
C MET A 14 7.04 -2.64 -5.08
N SER A 15 6.10 -2.55 -6.03
CA SER A 15 5.68 -1.27 -6.60
C SER A 15 4.17 -1.13 -6.66
N PHE A 16 3.69 0.08 -6.40
CA PHE A 16 2.31 0.47 -6.66
C PHE A 16 2.30 1.66 -7.62
N LYS A 17 1.53 1.54 -8.71
CA LYS A 17 1.36 2.62 -9.69
C LYS A 17 -0.11 2.99 -9.78
N SER A 18 -0.45 4.20 -9.34
CA SER A 18 -1.82 4.71 -9.44
C SER A 18 -2.23 4.92 -10.90
N THR A 19 -3.51 4.70 -11.18
CA THR A 19 -4.12 4.84 -12.50
C THR A 19 -5.29 5.82 -12.49
N LYS A 20 -6.02 5.90 -11.38
CA LYS A 20 -7.15 6.81 -11.17
C LYS A 20 -7.28 7.13 -9.68
N ILE A 21 -7.60 8.38 -9.36
CA ILE A 21 -8.03 8.78 -8.01
C ILE A 21 -9.50 9.19 -8.10
N GLU A 22 -10.33 8.58 -7.28
CA GLU A 22 -11.77 8.85 -7.19
C GLU A 22 -12.07 9.51 -5.85
N LYS A 23 -12.54 10.77 -5.88
CA LYS A 23 -12.99 11.47 -4.68
C LYS A 23 -14.32 10.87 -4.22
N ARG A 24 -14.40 10.42 -2.97
CA ARG A 24 -15.66 9.98 -2.34
C ARG A 24 -16.31 11.12 -1.58
N ASN A 25 -15.53 11.84 -0.80
CA ASN A 25 -15.92 13.07 -0.12
C ASN A 25 -14.67 13.93 0.14
N ASP A 26 -14.78 14.95 0.99
CA ASP A 26 -13.66 15.87 1.24
C ASP A 26 -12.46 15.22 1.94
N LYS A 27 -12.65 14.11 2.65
CA LYS A 27 -11.59 13.42 3.39
C LYS A 27 -11.30 12.01 2.89
N GLU A 28 -12.15 11.43 2.05
CA GLU A 28 -12.04 10.04 1.61
C GLU A 28 -11.91 9.93 0.09
N TYR A 29 -10.97 9.09 -0.34
CA TYR A 29 -10.63 8.86 -1.74
C TYR A 29 -10.44 7.36 -1.97
N LEU A 30 -10.70 6.91 -3.19
CA LEU A 30 -10.26 5.60 -3.67
C LEU A 30 -9.15 5.79 -4.69
N VAL A 31 -7.98 5.23 -4.40
CA VAL A 31 -6.83 5.24 -5.31
C VAL A 31 -6.78 3.90 -6.02
N HIS A 32 -7.18 3.89 -7.29
CA HIS A 32 -7.03 2.73 -8.15
C HIS A 32 -5.58 2.66 -8.64
N GLY A 33 -5.01 1.47 -8.69
CA GLY A 33 -3.69 1.28 -9.25
C GLY A 33 -3.30 -0.17 -9.42
N LYS A 34 -2.09 -0.35 -9.94
CA LYS A 34 -1.48 -1.66 -10.15
C LYS A 34 -0.45 -1.91 -9.06
N LEU A 35 -0.67 -2.94 -8.25
CA LEU A 35 0.28 -3.44 -7.27
C LEU A 35 1.07 -4.58 -7.89
N THR A 36 2.39 -4.50 -7.84
CA THR A 36 3.30 -5.54 -8.29
C THR A 36 4.10 -6.05 -7.11
N ILE A 37 4.02 -7.37 -6.89
CA ILE A 37 4.80 -8.10 -5.90
C ILE A 37 5.38 -9.33 -6.63
N LYS A 38 6.69 -9.51 -6.55
CA LYS A 38 7.44 -10.47 -7.38
C LYS A 38 7.19 -10.21 -8.87
N ASP A 39 6.83 -11.25 -9.62
CA ASP A 39 6.50 -11.24 -11.04
C ASP A 39 4.99 -11.04 -11.32
N LYS A 40 4.18 -10.80 -10.28
CA LYS A 40 2.72 -10.67 -10.40
C LYS A 40 2.27 -9.23 -10.21
N THR A 41 1.46 -8.75 -11.14
CA THR A 41 0.78 -7.46 -11.06
C THR A 41 -0.73 -7.66 -10.95
N LYS A 42 -1.38 -6.98 -10.01
CA LYS A 42 -2.83 -6.99 -9.80
C LYS A 42 -3.37 -5.57 -9.73
N ASP A 43 -4.56 -5.36 -10.29
CA ASP A 43 -5.31 -4.13 -10.06
C ASP A 43 -5.88 -4.15 -8.64
N VAL A 44 -5.62 -3.09 -7.88
CA VAL A 44 -6.09 -2.92 -6.50
C VAL A 44 -6.71 -1.53 -6.33
N ILE A 45 -7.56 -1.41 -5.32
CA ILE A 45 -8.17 -0.14 -4.91
C ILE A 45 -7.75 0.11 -3.47
N LEU A 46 -7.02 1.21 -3.26
CA LEU A 46 -6.54 1.64 -1.95
C LEU A 46 -7.49 2.73 -1.42
N PRO A 47 -8.29 2.47 -0.38
CA PRO A 47 -9.03 3.52 0.28
C PRO A 47 -8.05 4.40 1.06
N MET A 48 -8.09 5.70 0.79
CA MET A 48 -7.23 6.69 1.39
C MET A 48 -8.09 7.70 2.17
N LYS A 49 -7.70 7.97 3.41
CA LYS A 49 -8.38 8.94 4.28
C LYS A 49 -7.42 10.02 4.72
N ILE A 50 -7.79 11.27 4.52
CA ILE A 50 -7.10 12.44 5.08
C ILE A 50 -7.41 12.52 6.58
N THR A 51 -6.37 12.51 7.41
CA THR A 51 -6.47 12.59 8.86
C THR A 51 -6.34 14.02 9.39
N GLY A 52 -5.64 14.90 8.68
CA GLY A 52 -5.53 16.31 9.02
C GLY A 52 -4.68 17.12 8.04
N GLU A 53 -4.87 18.43 8.04
CA GLU A 53 -4.05 19.40 7.29
C GLU A 53 -3.74 20.59 8.22
N ILE A 54 -2.45 20.90 8.43
CA ILE A 54 -2.00 21.99 9.32
C ILE A 54 -0.77 22.71 8.74
N GLU A 55 -0.46 23.92 9.21
CA GLU A 55 0.86 24.53 8.96
C GLU A 55 1.95 23.79 9.74
N HIS A 56 3.10 23.59 9.11
CA HIS A 56 4.21 22.87 9.74
C HIS A 56 4.79 23.70 10.90
N PRO A 57 4.84 23.17 12.13
CA PRO A 57 5.18 23.95 13.32
C PRO A 57 6.62 24.50 13.30
N MET A 58 7.53 23.80 12.60
CA MET A 58 8.95 24.16 12.51
C MET A 58 9.36 24.71 11.13
N MET A 59 8.49 24.67 10.11
CA MET A 59 8.85 25.02 8.73
C MET A 59 7.85 26.04 8.20
N LYS A 60 8.21 27.32 8.32
CA LYS A 60 7.36 28.43 7.90
C LYS A 60 7.04 28.33 6.41
N GLY A 61 5.76 28.45 6.06
CA GLY A 61 5.29 28.36 4.68
C GLY A 61 5.04 26.93 4.18
N THR A 62 5.24 25.90 5.01
CA THR A 62 4.96 24.51 4.65
C THR A 62 3.63 24.06 5.26
N ILE A 63 2.83 23.31 4.49
CA ILE A 63 1.65 22.59 4.96
C ILE A 63 1.99 21.12 5.13
N ILE A 64 1.53 20.53 6.24
CA ILE A 64 1.53 19.10 6.50
C ILE A 64 0.15 18.54 6.14
N LEU A 65 0.12 17.46 5.36
CA LEU A 65 -1.06 16.64 5.13
C LEU A 65 -0.83 15.24 5.69
N GLY A 66 -1.67 14.86 6.66
CA GLY A 66 -1.73 13.50 7.17
C GLY A 66 -2.76 12.68 6.40
N LEU A 67 -2.39 11.45 6.02
CA LEU A 67 -3.30 10.50 5.40
C LEU A 67 -3.00 9.06 5.83
N VAL A 68 -4.02 8.21 5.73
CA VAL A 68 -3.91 6.78 6.05
C VAL A 68 -4.51 5.95 4.91
N ILE A 69 -3.87 4.83 4.62
CA ILE A 69 -4.40 3.78 3.75
C ILE A 69 -4.54 2.51 4.58
N ASP A 70 -5.74 1.95 4.60
CA ASP A 70 -6.06 0.67 5.24
C ASP A 70 -6.61 -0.27 4.17
N THR A 71 -5.91 -1.36 3.88
CA THR A 71 -6.38 -2.33 2.89
C THR A 71 -6.07 -3.76 3.31
N THR A 72 -6.69 -4.71 2.65
CA THR A 72 -6.38 -6.14 2.79
C THR A 72 -6.14 -6.71 1.39
N ILE A 73 -5.05 -7.44 1.22
CA ILE A 73 -4.73 -8.17 -0.01
C ILE A 73 -4.65 -9.66 0.29
N ASN A 74 -4.76 -10.50 -0.74
CA ASN A 74 -4.47 -11.92 -0.63
C ASN A 74 -3.02 -12.18 -1.08
N ARG A 75 -2.16 -12.72 -0.20
CA ARG A 75 -0.74 -12.98 -0.53
C ARG A 75 -0.58 -14.01 -1.65
N THR A 76 -1.53 -14.93 -1.79
CA THR A 76 -1.45 -16.05 -2.74
C THR A 76 -1.66 -15.56 -4.17
N ASP A 77 -2.40 -14.45 -4.37
CA ASP A 77 -2.55 -13.77 -5.67
C ASP A 77 -1.21 -13.33 -6.27
N PHE A 78 -0.20 -13.15 -5.42
CA PHE A 78 1.14 -12.71 -5.78
C PHE A 78 2.19 -13.84 -5.69
N GLY A 79 1.77 -15.08 -5.43
CA GLY A 79 2.69 -16.21 -5.27
C GLY A 79 3.64 -16.06 -4.08
N VAL A 80 3.19 -15.42 -3.00
CA VAL A 80 3.94 -15.29 -1.74
C VAL A 80 3.47 -16.36 -0.77
N GLY A 81 4.37 -17.25 -0.35
CA GLY A 81 4.13 -18.40 0.52
C GLY A 81 3.67 -19.62 -0.29
N THR A 82 4.63 -20.27 -0.96
CA THR A 82 4.46 -21.48 -1.77
C THR A 82 5.05 -22.73 -1.09
N GLY A 83 5.02 -23.88 -1.77
CA GLY A 83 5.58 -25.13 -1.24
C GLY A 83 4.92 -25.54 0.07
N SER A 84 5.70 -25.76 1.11
CA SER A 84 5.21 -26.08 2.46
C SER A 84 4.32 -24.98 3.08
N TRP A 85 4.29 -23.77 2.50
CA TRP A 85 3.52 -22.61 2.97
C TRP A 85 2.29 -22.30 2.11
N ALA A 86 1.99 -23.17 1.13
CA ALA A 86 0.83 -23.01 0.26
C ALA A 86 -0.50 -23.16 1.01
N ALA A 87 -0.53 -23.99 2.05
CA ALA A 87 -1.70 -24.16 2.90
C ALA A 87 -1.93 -22.91 3.76
N THR A 88 -3.14 -22.36 3.73
CA THR A 88 -3.50 -21.12 4.42
C THR A 88 -3.84 -21.31 5.89
N MET A 89 -3.89 -22.56 6.36
CA MET A 89 -4.16 -22.90 7.76
C MET A 89 -3.04 -22.50 8.73
N VAL A 90 -1.79 -22.54 8.26
CA VAL A 90 -0.61 -22.19 9.07
C VAL A 90 -0.23 -20.73 8.87
N VAL A 91 -0.32 -20.24 7.63
CA VAL A 91 -0.07 -18.85 7.26
C VAL A 91 -1.29 -18.34 6.52
N GLY A 92 -2.08 -17.47 7.15
CA GLY A 92 -3.26 -16.87 6.54
C GLY A 92 -2.95 -16.22 5.18
N ASP A 93 -3.93 -16.21 4.29
CA ASP A 93 -3.82 -15.61 2.98
C ASP A 93 -4.11 -14.11 2.98
N GLU A 94 -5.02 -13.65 3.84
CA GLU A 94 -5.30 -12.24 4.06
C GLU A 94 -4.15 -11.52 4.77
N VAL A 95 -3.66 -10.46 4.12
CA VAL A 95 -2.64 -9.56 4.66
C VAL A 95 -3.24 -8.18 4.79
N ARG A 96 -3.40 -7.72 6.03
CA ARG A 96 -3.81 -6.35 6.35
C ARG A 96 -2.62 -5.42 6.22
N ILE A 97 -2.81 -4.32 5.50
CA ILE A 97 -1.81 -3.31 5.23
C ILE A 97 -2.33 -1.98 5.78
N HIS A 98 -1.56 -1.38 6.69
CA HIS A 98 -1.83 -0.09 7.30
C HIS A 98 -0.67 0.85 6.98
N ILE A 99 -0.94 1.96 6.27
CA ILE A 99 0.07 2.90 5.82
C ILE A 99 -0.31 4.31 6.29
N PRO A 100 0.23 4.78 7.43
CA PRO A 100 0.19 6.19 7.79
C PRO A 100 1.23 6.95 6.95
N ILE A 101 0.84 8.08 6.39
CA ILE A 101 1.68 8.92 5.53
C ILE A 101 1.56 10.37 5.98
N GLU A 102 2.70 11.04 6.04
CA GLU A 102 2.79 12.49 6.19
C GLU A 102 3.42 13.09 4.93
N LEU A 103 2.77 14.09 4.34
CA LEU A 103 3.26 14.80 3.16
C LEU A 103 3.47 16.27 3.48
N ASN A 104 4.62 16.80 3.07
CA ASN A 104 4.94 18.22 3.16
C ASN A 104 4.72 18.90 1.80
N ARG A 105 3.94 19.98 1.79
CA ARG A 105 3.76 20.86 0.62
C ARG A 105 4.24 22.25 0.98
N MET A 106 5.36 22.68 0.41
CA MET A 106 5.80 24.08 0.49
C MET A 106 4.84 24.96 -0.32
N LYS A 107 4.41 26.08 0.26
CA LYS A 107 3.64 27.12 -0.43
C LYS A 107 4.51 27.87 -1.43
#